data_AF-A0A2G5TYP2-F1
#
_entry.id   AF-A0A2G5TYP2-F1
#
_cell.length_a   1.000
_cell.length_b   1.000
_cell.length_c   1.000
_cell.angle_alpha   90.00
_cell.angle_beta   90.00
_cell.angle_gamma   90.00
#
_symmetry.space_group_name_H-M   'P 1'
#
loop_
_entity.id
_entity.type
_entity.pdbx_description
1 polymer ?
#
loop_
_entity_poly.entity_id
_entity_poly.type
_entity_poly.pdbx_seq_one_letter_code
_entity_poly.pdbx_strand_id
1 'polypeptide(L)'
;MAEKLSIDLVFDKNWCDIPASVKLKCIGKMEFKERLSLRCTAKAERSLVDSQKINFLKGVFWGDSDDGAVQVQNASYWHVQNYDKTDSLYKVAQIWIDKSSKNGSIFQVSVDKIDSSFDEFLKHFTDRIVSKTKKRVRIRTNNPDSHILLERAVDKGIKAENLQFFRLMVISSEMKESEYDDSCKEWVCKMDPEVYLEEWEHEFSLAPYVNRK
;
A
#
# COMPACT_ATOMS: atom_id res chain seq x y z
N MET A 1 -45.99 -0.23 45.30
CA MET A 1 -45.84 -1.23 44.23
C MET A 1 -45.74 -0.44 42.93
N ALA A 2 -44.53 -0.24 42.41
CA ALA A 2 -44.30 0.62 41.25
C ALA A 2 -44.24 -0.25 40.00
N GLU A 3 -45.26 -0.17 39.15
CA GLU A 3 -45.28 -0.81 37.84
C GLU A 3 -44.19 -0.20 36.96
N LYS A 4 -43.19 -1.01 36.65
CA LYS A 4 -42.12 -0.68 35.71
C LYS A 4 -42.70 -0.88 34.30
N LEU A 5 -43.24 0.18 33.70
CA LEU A 5 -43.65 0.17 32.30
C LEU A 5 -42.41 -0.04 31.41
N SER A 6 -42.22 -1.28 30.95
CA SER A 6 -41.30 -1.59 29.86
C SER A 6 -41.93 -1.10 28.55
N ILE A 7 -41.58 0.11 28.15
CA ILE A 7 -41.93 0.61 26.82
C ILE A 7 -40.98 -0.10 25.85
N ASP A 8 -41.43 -1.22 25.29
CA ASP A 8 -40.84 -1.76 24.06
C ASP A 8 -41.09 -0.73 22.97
N LEU A 9 -40.06 0.06 22.66
CA LEU A 9 -40.07 0.93 21.48
C LEU A 9 -40.02 0.03 20.25
N VAL A 10 -41.19 -0.35 19.75
CA VAL A 10 -41.35 -1.00 18.45
C VAL A 10 -41.02 0.06 17.40
N PHE A 11 -39.77 0.10 16.96
CA PHE A 11 -39.35 0.93 15.83
C PHE A 11 -39.80 0.26 14.53
N ASP A 12 -41.07 0.46 14.18
CA ASP A 12 -41.66 0.04 12.90
C ASP A 12 -41.29 1.02 11.78
N LYS A 13 -39.99 1.21 11.54
CA LYS A 13 -39.51 1.95 10.37
C LYS A 13 -38.61 1.05 9.55
N ASN A 14 -39.14 0.63 8.41
CA ASN A 14 -38.38 -0.06 7.38
C ASN A 14 -37.13 0.78 7.07
N TRP A 15 -35.99 0.12 6.86
CA TRP A 15 -34.72 0.78 6.52
C TRP A 15 -34.88 1.80 5.38
N CYS A 16 -35.75 1.52 4.41
CA CYS A 16 -36.02 2.41 3.28
C CYS A 16 -36.58 3.78 3.70
N ASP A 17 -37.32 3.85 4.80
CA ASP A 17 -38.00 5.05 5.30
C ASP A 17 -37.09 5.91 6.21
N ILE A 18 -35.89 5.42 6.51
CA ILE A 18 -34.92 6.14 7.34
C ILE A 18 -34.25 7.25 6.51
N PRO A 19 -34.23 8.50 6.98
CA PRO A 19 -33.56 9.59 6.27
C PRO A 19 -32.05 9.35 6.15
N ALA A 20 -31.46 9.81 5.04
CA ALA A 20 -30.04 9.61 4.72
C ALA A 20 -29.09 10.04 5.85
N SER A 21 -29.41 11.12 6.57
CA SER A 21 -28.61 11.62 7.69
C SER A 21 -28.51 10.62 8.86
N VAL A 22 -29.56 9.84 9.11
CA VAL A 22 -29.57 8.80 10.15
C VAL A 22 -28.89 7.53 9.62
N LYS A 23 -29.15 7.14 8.37
CA LYS A 23 -28.44 6.02 7.71
C LYS A 23 -26.93 6.23 7.75
N LEU A 24 -26.43 7.44 7.49
CA LEU A 24 -25.00 7.75 7.56
C LEU A 24 -24.41 7.58 8.98
N LYS A 25 -25.18 7.90 10.03
CA LYS A 25 -24.76 7.63 11.42
C LYS A 25 -24.69 6.13 11.71
N CYS A 26 -25.62 5.35 11.18
CA CYS A 26 -25.62 3.89 11.30
C CYS A 26 -24.45 3.28 10.52
N ILE A 27 -24.26 3.67 9.26
CA ILE A 27 -23.14 3.24 8.40
C ILE A 27 -21.79 3.57 9.05
N GLY A 28 -21.67 4.74 9.67
CA GLY A 28 -20.45 5.14 10.38
C GLY A 28 -20.09 4.22 11.56
N LYS A 29 -21.06 3.50 12.12
CA LYS A 29 -20.88 2.51 13.20
C LYS A 29 -20.69 1.07 12.69
N MET A 30 -20.94 0.81 11.41
CA MET A 30 -20.80 -0.52 10.81
C MET A 30 -19.33 -0.87 10.58
N GLU A 31 -19.02 -2.15 10.72
CA GLU A 31 -17.75 -2.76 10.36
C GLU A 31 -17.57 -2.83 8.83
N PHE A 32 -16.33 -3.01 8.37
CA PHE A 32 -16.03 -3.00 6.94
C PHE A 32 -16.86 -4.01 6.13
N LYS A 33 -16.98 -5.25 6.63
CA LYS A 33 -17.75 -6.32 5.98
C LYS A 33 -19.24 -5.98 5.86
N GLU A 34 -19.80 -5.34 6.88
CA GLU A 34 -21.22 -4.94 6.92
C GLU A 34 -21.48 -3.83 5.89
N ARG A 35 -20.57 -2.84 5.82
CA ARG A 35 -20.64 -1.79 4.80
C ARG A 35 -20.55 -2.35 3.39
N LEU A 36 -19.64 -3.31 3.14
CA LEU A 36 -19.54 -3.97 1.83
C LEU A 36 -20.82 -4.71 1.46
N SER A 37 -21.41 -5.41 2.42
CA SER A 37 -22.68 -6.10 2.23
C SER A 37 -23.79 -5.11 1.88
N LEU A 38 -23.90 -4.01 2.64
CA LEU A 38 -24.87 -2.95 2.42
C LEU A 38 -24.67 -2.24 1.07
N ARG A 39 -23.41 -2.02 0.64
CA ARG A 39 -23.09 -1.43 -0.68
C ARG A 39 -23.66 -2.25 -1.84
N CYS A 40 -23.88 -3.56 -1.63
CA CYS A 40 -24.39 -4.47 -2.64
C CYS A 40 -25.92 -4.57 -2.68
N THR A 41 -26.66 -3.97 -1.74
CA THR A 41 -28.12 -4.16 -1.66
C THR A 41 -28.89 -3.22 -2.57
N ALA A 42 -28.50 -1.94 -2.69
CA ALA A 42 -29.21 -0.96 -3.49
C ALA A 42 -28.32 0.24 -3.89
N LYS A 43 -28.72 0.98 -4.94
CA LYS A 43 -27.94 2.12 -5.47
C LYS A 43 -27.84 3.28 -4.48
N ALA A 44 -28.91 3.58 -3.73
CA ALA A 44 -28.92 4.65 -2.74
C ALA A 44 -27.98 4.32 -1.57
N GLU A 45 -28.05 3.10 -1.07
CA GLU A 45 -27.20 2.56 -0.01
C GLU A 45 -25.73 2.53 -0.45
N ARG A 46 -25.44 2.10 -1.68
CA ARG A 46 -24.11 2.19 -2.28
C ARG A 46 -23.57 3.61 -2.24
N SER A 47 -24.36 4.58 -2.70
CA SER A 47 -23.95 5.99 -2.70
C SER A 47 -23.65 6.51 -1.29
N LEU A 48 -24.42 6.08 -0.27
CA LEU A 48 -24.17 6.48 1.11
C LEU A 48 -22.91 5.82 1.68
N VAL A 49 -22.71 4.53 1.42
CA VAL A 49 -21.49 3.81 1.84
C VAL A 49 -20.26 4.42 1.18
N ASP A 50 -20.31 4.69 -0.12
CA ASP A 50 -19.18 5.26 -0.89
C ASP A 50 -18.88 6.71 -0.49
N SER A 51 -19.86 7.44 0.05
CA SER A 51 -19.64 8.78 0.62
C SER A 51 -18.85 8.78 1.93
N GLN A 52 -18.75 7.63 2.61
CA GLN A 52 -18.06 7.49 3.88
C GLN A 52 -16.64 6.98 3.66
N LYS A 53 -15.66 7.68 4.25
CA LYS A 53 -14.28 7.21 4.27
C LYS A 53 -14.17 5.99 5.18
N ILE A 54 -13.45 4.98 4.72
CA ILE A 54 -13.02 3.84 5.53
C ILE A 54 -11.52 4.01 5.75
N ASN A 55 -11.11 4.09 7.02
CA ASN A 55 -9.71 4.17 7.39
C ASN A 55 -9.20 2.75 7.64
N PHE A 56 -8.32 2.27 6.77
CA PHE A 56 -7.59 1.02 7.00
C PHE A 56 -6.22 1.36 7.57
N LEU A 57 -5.81 0.62 8.61
CA LEU A 57 -4.42 0.64 9.06
C LEU A 57 -3.54 -0.22 8.15
N LYS A 58 -4.04 -1.38 7.72
CA LYS A 58 -3.37 -2.35 6.83
C LYS A 58 -4.41 -3.18 6.10
N GLY A 59 -4.17 -3.50 4.83
CA GLY A 59 -4.95 -4.48 4.06
C GLY A 59 -4.00 -5.52 3.49
N VAL A 60 -4.35 -6.81 3.63
CA VAL A 60 -3.58 -7.92 3.08
C VAL A 60 -4.46 -8.66 2.07
N PHE A 61 -3.95 -8.84 0.87
CA PHE A 61 -4.60 -9.62 -0.17
C PHE A 61 -3.84 -10.94 -0.32
N TRP A 62 -4.51 -12.05 -0.09
CA TRP A 62 -4.00 -13.39 -0.39
C TRP A 62 -4.55 -13.79 -1.74
N GLY A 63 -3.69 -14.21 -2.66
CA GLY A 63 -4.09 -14.76 -3.95
C GLY A 63 -3.27 -16.01 -4.22
N ASP A 64 -3.93 -17.08 -4.68
CA ASP A 64 -3.25 -18.28 -5.14
C ASP A 64 -2.50 -17.96 -6.43
N SER A 65 -1.18 -18.16 -6.40
CA SER A 65 -0.18 -17.59 -7.31
C SER A 65 -0.18 -18.17 -8.74
N ASP A 66 -1.22 -18.85 -9.18
CA ASP A 66 -1.22 -19.56 -10.45
C ASP A 66 -1.26 -18.59 -11.65
N ASP A 67 -1.92 -17.43 -11.49
CA ASP A 67 -2.13 -16.49 -12.62
C ASP A 67 -1.38 -15.16 -12.54
N GLY A 68 -0.36 -15.03 -11.67
CA GLY A 68 0.77 -14.06 -11.81
C GLY A 68 0.44 -12.59 -12.15
N ALA A 69 -0.80 -12.15 -11.93
CA ALA A 69 -1.26 -10.85 -12.34
C ALA A 69 -1.45 -9.98 -11.10
N VAL A 70 -0.62 -8.95 -10.99
CA VAL A 70 -0.92 -7.80 -10.14
C VAL A 70 -2.17 -7.14 -10.75
N GLN A 71 -3.36 -7.60 -10.35
CA GLN A 71 -4.66 -7.12 -10.87
C GLN A 71 -5.12 -5.83 -10.22
N VAL A 72 -4.50 -5.45 -9.09
CA VAL A 72 -4.68 -4.11 -8.55
C VAL A 72 -4.09 -3.15 -9.59
N GLN A 73 -4.82 -2.09 -9.93
CA GLN A 73 -4.47 -1.24 -11.08
C GLN A 73 -4.67 0.26 -10.81
N ASN A 74 -5.42 0.59 -9.76
CA ASN A 74 -5.83 1.97 -9.45
C ASN A 74 -5.30 2.45 -8.09
N ALA A 75 -4.49 1.65 -7.40
CA ALA A 75 -3.86 2.09 -6.16
C ALA A 75 -2.70 3.05 -6.48
N SER A 76 -2.53 4.06 -5.64
CA SER A 76 -1.37 4.96 -5.68
C SER A 76 -0.28 4.53 -4.71
N TYR A 77 -0.61 3.67 -3.74
CA TYR A 77 0.32 3.13 -2.75
C TYR A 77 -0.02 1.67 -2.47
N TRP A 78 0.99 0.81 -2.55
CA TRP A 78 0.86 -0.64 -2.49
C TRP A 78 2.18 -1.20 -2.01
N HIS A 79 2.07 -2.20 -1.15
CA HIS A 79 3.21 -2.91 -0.61
C HIS A 79 2.95 -4.43 -0.71
N VAL A 80 3.94 -5.17 -1.20
CA VAL A 80 3.91 -6.63 -1.34
C VAL A 80 5.09 -7.22 -0.58
N GLN A 81 4.85 -8.22 0.27
CA GLN A 81 5.92 -8.93 0.99
C GLN A 81 6.11 -10.33 0.40
N ASN A 82 7.35 -10.80 0.41
CA ASN A 82 7.75 -12.18 0.12
C ASN A 82 7.23 -12.67 -1.23
N TYR A 83 7.38 -11.83 -2.26
CA TYR A 83 7.02 -12.19 -3.63
C TYR A 83 8.07 -13.17 -4.18
N ASP A 84 7.62 -14.29 -4.75
CA ASP A 84 8.45 -15.43 -5.15
C ASP A 84 8.85 -15.40 -6.64
N LYS A 85 8.19 -14.55 -7.42
CA LYS A 85 8.50 -14.30 -8.85
C LYS A 85 9.34 -13.02 -9.00
N THR A 86 9.91 -12.84 -10.17
CA THR A 86 10.86 -11.77 -10.48
C THR A 86 10.25 -10.70 -11.39
N ASP A 87 8.97 -10.87 -11.72
CA ASP A 87 8.25 -10.12 -12.73
C ASP A 87 7.49 -8.90 -12.21
N SER A 88 7.39 -8.72 -10.88
CA SER A 88 6.57 -7.68 -10.26
C SER A 88 6.99 -6.28 -10.70
N LEU A 89 8.31 -6.01 -10.71
CA LEU A 89 8.84 -4.70 -11.03
C LEU A 89 8.49 -4.26 -12.45
N TYR A 90 8.74 -5.12 -13.44
CA TYR A 90 8.49 -4.74 -14.83
C TYR A 90 6.99 -4.72 -15.16
N LYS A 91 6.20 -5.64 -14.59
CA LYS A 91 4.75 -5.66 -14.76
C LYS A 91 4.11 -4.39 -14.21
N VAL A 92 4.48 -3.98 -13.00
CA VAL A 92 3.94 -2.74 -12.39
C VAL A 92 4.37 -1.51 -13.18
N ALA A 93 5.65 -1.42 -13.58
CA ALA A 93 6.10 -0.31 -14.40
C ALA A 93 5.40 -0.25 -15.77
N GLN A 94 5.15 -1.39 -16.41
CA GLN A 94 4.39 -1.47 -17.65
C GLN A 94 2.95 -0.96 -17.46
N ILE A 95 2.27 -1.39 -16.39
CA ILE A 95 0.91 -0.89 -16.05
C ILE A 95 0.93 0.64 -15.91
N TRP A 96 1.93 1.20 -15.24
CA TRP A 96 2.02 2.65 -15.03
C TRP A 96 2.36 3.43 -16.30
N ILE A 97 3.16 2.85 -17.19
CA ILE A 97 3.46 3.42 -18.52
C ILE A 97 2.20 3.43 -19.38
N ASP A 98 1.46 2.32 -19.42
CA ASP A 98 0.27 2.16 -20.26
C ASP A 98 -0.88 3.05 -19.79
N LYS A 99 -1.01 3.26 -18.48
CA LYS A 99 -2.08 4.05 -17.87
C LYS A 99 -1.76 5.51 -17.62
N SER A 100 -0.51 5.93 -17.85
CA SER A 100 -0.05 7.28 -17.46
C SER A 100 -0.34 7.58 -15.98
N SER A 101 0.16 6.72 -15.09
CA SER A 101 -0.04 6.85 -13.65
C SER A 101 0.40 8.22 -13.11
N LYS A 102 -0.24 8.65 -12.02
CA LYS A 102 0.02 9.95 -11.40
C LYS A 102 1.41 9.99 -10.75
N ASN A 103 2.07 11.15 -10.82
CA ASN A 103 3.26 11.44 -10.04
C ASN A 103 2.99 11.20 -8.54
N GLY A 104 3.97 10.62 -7.85
CA GLY A 104 3.86 10.19 -6.46
C GLY A 104 3.21 8.81 -6.27
N SER A 105 2.88 8.07 -7.34
CA SER A 105 2.49 6.66 -7.19
C SER A 105 3.70 5.84 -6.74
N ILE A 106 3.54 5.02 -5.70
CA ILE A 106 4.59 4.24 -5.05
C ILE A 106 4.20 2.77 -5.02
N PHE A 107 5.11 1.90 -5.43
CA PHE A 107 4.98 0.45 -5.30
C PHE A 107 6.21 -0.08 -4.58
N GLN A 108 5.99 -0.88 -3.56
CA GLN A 108 7.02 -1.44 -2.71
C GLN A 108 6.91 -2.95 -2.68
N VAL A 109 8.04 -3.65 -2.78
CA VAL A 109 8.05 -5.12 -2.79
C VAL A 109 9.30 -5.68 -2.12
N SER A 110 9.13 -6.72 -1.30
CA SER A 110 10.22 -7.64 -0.95
C SER A 110 10.12 -8.91 -1.80
N VAL A 111 11.26 -9.35 -2.36
CA VAL A 111 11.36 -10.50 -3.26
C VAL A 111 12.32 -11.54 -2.67
N ASP A 112 11.89 -12.80 -2.66
CA ASP A 112 12.62 -13.96 -2.10
C ASP A 112 13.58 -14.61 -3.11
N LYS A 113 14.16 -13.79 -4.01
CA LYS A 113 15.13 -14.22 -5.02
C LYS A 113 16.22 -13.19 -5.21
N ILE A 114 17.46 -13.68 -5.06
CA ILE A 114 18.65 -12.85 -5.22
C ILE A 114 18.81 -12.46 -6.70
N ASP A 115 18.88 -11.14 -6.92
CA ASP A 115 19.38 -10.39 -8.10
C ASP A 115 18.64 -10.54 -9.44
N SER A 116 17.64 -11.40 -9.53
CA SER A 116 16.92 -11.64 -10.80
C SER A 116 15.96 -10.51 -11.17
N SER A 117 15.22 -9.93 -10.21
CA SER A 117 14.17 -8.94 -10.51
C SER A 117 14.70 -7.62 -11.07
N PHE A 118 15.86 -7.15 -10.58
CA PHE A 118 16.45 -5.89 -11.03
C PHE A 118 17.03 -6.02 -12.44
N ASP A 119 17.72 -7.12 -12.73
CA ASP A 119 18.26 -7.39 -14.07
C ASP A 119 17.16 -7.70 -15.08
N GLU A 120 16.09 -8.39 -14.67
CA GLU A 120 14.91 -8.62 -15.50
C GLU A 120 14.23 -7.30 -15.85
N PHE A 121 14.03 -6.41 -14.88
CA PHE A 121 13.51 -5.06 -15.13
C PHE A 121 14.33 -4.30 -16.17
N LEU A 122 15.66 -4.35 -16.06
CA LEU A 122 16.57 -3.69 -16.99
C LEU A 122 16.44 -4.23 -18.43
N LYS A 123 16.31 -5.56 -18.58
CA LYS A 123 16.11 -6.20 -19.89
C LYS A 123 14.83 -5.71 -20.57
N HIS A 124 13.75 -5.53 -19.80
CA HIS A 124 12.46 -5.07 -20.34
C HIS A 124 12.45 -3.61 -20.80
N PHE A 125 13.25 -2.75 -20.17
CA PHE A 125 13.18 -1.30 -20.40
C PHE A 125 14.50 -0.69 -20.89
N THR A 126 15.37 -1.47 -21.53
CA THR A 126 16.70 -1.03 -21.96
C THR A 126 16.64 0.24 -22.82
N ASP A 127 15.64 0.36 -23.71
CA ASP A 127 15.43 1.51 -24.60
C ASP A 127 14.86 2.75 -23.89
N ARG A 128 14.44 2.60 -22.63
CA ARG A 128 13.82 3.64 -21.83
C ARG A 128 14.70 4.17 -20.71
N ILE A 129 15.88 3.58 -20.49
CA ILE A 129 16.79 4.01 -19.43
C ILE A 129 17.28 5.44 -19.67
N VAL A 130 17.09 6.28 -18.65
CA VAL A 130 17.57 7.67 -18.59
C VAL A 130 18.86 7.74 -17.77
N SER A 131 18.89 7.10 -16.60
CA SER A 131 20.09 6.96 -15.78
C SER A 131 20.09 5.62 -15.04
N LYS A 132 21.29 5.11 -14.73
CA LYS A 132 21.48 3.82 -14.07
C LYS A 132 22.69 3.86 -13.14
N THR A 133 22.50 3.33 -11.94
CA THR A 133 23.54 3.00 -10.97
C THR A 133 23.31 1.58 -10.45
N LYS A 134 24.15 1.10 -9.53
CA LYS A 134 23.94 -0.19 -8.85
C LYS A 134 22.67 -0.19 -7.98
N LYS A 135 22.30 0.96 -7.42
CA LYS A 135 21.17 1.10 -6.47
C LYS A 135 19.87 1.55 -7.16
N ARG A 136 19.98 2.28 -8.28
CA ARG A 136 18.85 2.98 -8.89
C ARG A 136 18.83 2.87 -10.41
N VAL A 137 17.64 2.86 -10.99
CA VAL A 137 17.41 2.99 -12.43
C VAL A 137 16.27 3.96 -12.64
N ARG A 138 16.46 4.94 -13.52
CA ARG A 138 15.42 5.84 -13.98
C ARG A 138 15.05 5.51 -15.42
N ILE A 139 13.76 5.36 -15.71
CA ILE A 139 13.25 5.13 -17.06
C ILE A 139 12.24 6.20 -17.48
N ARG A 140 12.20 6.52 -18.77
CA ARG A 140 11.18 7.38 -19.38
C ARG A 140 9.84 6.67 -19.49
N THR A 141 8.74 7.38 -19.27
CA THR A 141 7.40 6.88 -19.59
C THR A 141 6.95 7.37 -20.97
N ASN A 142 5.71 7.06 -21.36
CA ASN A 142 5.12 7.65 -22.56
C ASN A 142 4.67 9.11 -22.33
N ASN A 143 4.51 9.53 -21.06
CA ASN A 143 4.29 10.92 -20.69
C ASN A 143 5.66 11.61 -20.50
N PRO A 144 5.98 12.67 -21.28
CA PRO A 144 7.27 13.36 -21.18
C PRO A 144 7.50 14.04 -19.81
N ASP A 145 6.43 14.33 -19.06
CA ASP A 145 6.52 15.01 -17.76
C ASP A 145 6.73 14.02 -16.59
N SER A 146 6.73 12.72 -16.88
CA SER A 146 6.80 11.66 -15.85
C SER A 146 7.83 10.61 -16.20
N HIS A 147 8.67 10.28 -15.22
CA HIS A 147 9.60 9.16 -15.25
C HIS A 147 9.23 8.13 -14.18
N ILE A 148 9.77 6.91 -14.30
CA ILE A 148 9.70 5.90 -13.24
C ILE A 148 11.11 5.74 -12.66
N LEU A 149 11.21 5.82 -11.34
CA LEU A 149 12.43 5.57 -10.58
C LEU A 149 12.29 4.23 -9.85
N LEU A 150 13.17 3.29 -10.16
CA LEU A 150 13.37 2.05 -9.43
C LEU A 150 14.55 2.22 -8.47
N GLU A 151 14.34 1.88 -7.21
CA GLU A 151 15.37 1.85 -6.19
C GLU A 151 15.42 0.46 -5.54
N ARG A 152 16.64 -0.05 -5.39
CA ARG A 152 16.94 -1.23 -4.58
C ARG A 152 17.44 -0.77 -3.21
N ALA A 153 16.95 -1.39 -2.13
CA ALA A 153 17.52 -1.17 -0.81
C ALA A 153 18.93 -1.75 -0.77
N VAL A 154 19.89 -0.90 -0.43
CA VAL A 154 21.27 -1.28 -0.19
C VAL A 154 21.68 -0.55 1.08
N ASP A 155 21.65 -1.28 2.19
CA ASP A 155 21.97 -0.76 3.52
C ASP A 155 22.62 -1.88 4.35
N LYS A 156 23.69 -1.54 5.06
CA LYS A 156 24.49 -2.53 5.81
C LYS A 156 23.74 -3.12 7.02
N GLY A 157 22.66 -2.46 7.47
CA GLY A 157 21.84 -2.91 8.59
C GLY A 157 20.73 -3.89 8.19
N ILE A 158 20.52 -4.16 6.89
CA ILE A 158 19.53 -5.14 6.42
C ILE A 158 20.06 -6.55 6.70
N LYS A 159 19.43 -7.27 7.63
CA LYS A 159 19.85 -8.63 8.04
C LYS A 159 19.13 -9.78 7.31
N ALA A 160 18.32 -9.46 6.31
CA ALA A 160 17.59 -10.44 5.51
C ALA A 160 18.42 -10.87 4.28
N GLU A 161 19.26 -11.89 4.44
CA GLU A 161 20.22 -12.33 3.40
C GLU A 161 19.54 -12.82 2.10
N ASN A 162 18.30 -13.29 2.18
CA ASN A 162 17.56 -13.85 1.05
C ASN A 162 16.50 -12.90 0.47
N LEU A 163 16.23 -11.77 1.13
CA LEU A 163 15.20 -10.83 0.70
C LEU A 163 15.81 -9.59 0.06
N GLN A 164 15.27 -9.22 -1.11
CA GLN A 164 15.59 -7.96 -1.76
C GLN A 164 14.40 -7.02 -1.68
N PHE A 165 14.66 -5.78 -1.27
CA PHE A 165 13.64 -4.76 -1.12
C PHE A 165 13.74 -3.75 -2.25
N PHE A 166 12.62 -3.45 -2.89
CA PHE A 166 12.52 -2.52 -3.99
C PHE A 166 11.42 -1.48 -3.77
N ARG A 167 11.67 -0.28 -4.29
CA ARG A 167 10.71 0.83 -4.35
C ARG A 167 10.65 1.35 -5.78
N LEU A 168 9.48 1.29 -6.40
CA LEU A 168 9.15 1.95 -7.66
C LEU A 168 8.35 3.21 -7.37
N MET A 169 8.71 4.30 -8.04
CA MET A 169 8.01 5.59 -7.89
C MET A 169 7.80 6.24 -9.25
N VAL A 170 6.60 6.76 -9.49
CA VAL A 170 6.37 7.71 -10.57
C VAL A 170 6.80 9.08 -10.11
N ILE A 171 7.80 9.67 -10.76
CA ILE A 171 8.39 10.96 -10.42
C ILE A 171 8.24 11.94 -11.57
N SER A 172 8.37 13.25 -11.28
CA SER A 172 8.51 14.25 -12.34
C SER A 172 9.75 13.96 -13.21
N SER A 173 9.66 14.18 -14.52
CA SER A 173 10.81 14.09 -15.42
C SER A 173 11.87 15.16 -15.11
N GLU A 174 11.50 16.27 -14.48
CA GLU A 174 12.40 17.37 -14.10
C GLU A 174 13.13 17.14 -12.76
N MET A 175 12.67 16.18 -11.93
CA MET A 175 13.26 15.91 -10.63
C MET A 175 14.75 15.52 -10.76
N LYS A 176 15.61 16.19 -9.99
CA LYS A 176 17.06 15.97 -10.00
C LYS A 176 17.46 14.84 -9.06
N GLU A 177 18.58 14.19 -9.35
CA GLU A 177 19.08 13.10 -8.51
C GLU A 177 19.44 13.54 -7.09
N SER A 178 19.82 14.80 -6.91
CA SER A 178 20.08 15.40 -5.58
C SER A 178 18.84 15.53 -4.70
N GLU A 179 17.64 15.41 -5.27
CA GLU A 179 16.36 15.46 -4.54
C GLU A 179 15.92 14.07 -4.06
N TYR A 180 16.65 13.02 -4.44
CA TYR A 180 16.27 11.65 -4.08
C TYR A 180 16.52 11.39 -2.59
N ASP A 181 15.58 10.65 -1.99
CA ASP A 181 15.73 10.12 -0.63
C ASP A 181 16.73 8.96 -0.65
N ASP A 182 17.95 9.22 -0.17
CA ASP A 182 19.04 8.24 -0.11
C ASP A 182 18.88 7.20 0.99
N SER A 183 18.05 7.47 2.00
CA SER A 183 17.82 6.55 3.10
C SER A 183 16.82 5.49 2.71
N CYS A 184 17.19 4.20 2.82
CA CYS A 184 16.23 3.12 2.66
C CYS A 184 15.62 2.60 3.96
N LYS A 185 16.20 2.97 5.11
CA LYS A 185 15.78 2.48 6.43
C LYS A 185 14.31 2.73 6.69
N GLU A 186 13.82 3.95 6.49
CA GLU A 186 12.43 4.29 6.83
C GLU A 186 11.39 3.48 6.06
N TRP A 187 11.56 3.36 4.74
CA TRP A 187 10.57 2.64 3.94
C TRP A 187 10.76 1.13 4.02
N VAL A 188 11.97 0.63 4.22
CA VAL A 188 12.19 -0.80 4.54
C VAL A 188 11.59 -1.17 5.89
N CYS A 189 11.78 -0.38 6.95
CA CYS A 189 11.13 -0.63 8.24
C CYS A 189 9.61 -0.58 8.18
N LYS A 190 9.02 0.29 7.32
CA LYS A 190 7.56 0.31 7.10
C LYS A 190 7.08 -0.98 6.44
N MET A 191 7.89 -1.58 5.57
CA MET A 191 7.59 -2.84 4.93
C MET A 191 7.78 -4.01 5.89
N ASP A 192 8.94 -4.11 6.51
CA ASP A 192 9.31 -5.19 7.40
C ASP A 192 10.19 -4.61 8.52
N PRO A 193 9.62 -4.35 9.71
CA PRO A 193 10.37 -3.78 10.82
C PRO A 193 11.40 -4.78 11.37
N GLU A 194 11.22 -6.09 11.12
CA GLU A 194 12.06 -7.16 11.66
C GLU A 194 13.45 -7.20 11.04
N VAL A 195 13.59 -6.64 9.83
CA VAL A 195 14.84 -6.54 9.07
C VAL A 195 15.96 -5.83 9.83
N TYR A 196 15.60 -4.95 10.78
CA TYR A 196 16.53 -4.14 11.58
C TYR A 196 16.47 -4.43 13.10
N LEU A 197 15.75 -5.48 13.55
CA LEU A 197 15.34 -5.61 14.96
C LEU A 197 16.46 -5.78 15.99
N GLU A 198 17.67 -6.20 15.63
CA GLU A 198 18.79 -6.24 16.59
C GLU A 198 19.28 -4.83 17.03
N GLU A 199 18.86 -3.73 16.37
CA GLU A 199 19.11 -2.36 16.87
C GLU A 199 17.96 -1.81 17.73
N TRP A 200 16.74 -2.33 17.57
CA TRP A 200 15.53 -1.84 18.26
C TRP A 200 15.44 -2.30 19.72
N GLU A 201 16.03 -3.44 20.08
CA GLU A 201 16.16 -3.84 21.49
C GLU A 201 17.14 -2.91 22.25
N HIS A 202 18.10 -2.30 21.56
CA HIS A 202 19.10 -1.43 22.18
C HIS A 202 18.56 -0.01 22.44
N GLU A 203 17.61 0.47 21.62
CA GLU A 203 16.99 1.80 21.79
C GLU A 203 15.84 1.76 22.81
N PHE A 204 15.11 0.63 22.93
CA PHE A 204 14.10 0.44 23.99
C PHE A 204 14.68 0.05 25.36
N SER A 205 15.89 -0.52 25.44
CA SER A 205 16.53 -0.84 26.73
C SER A 205 17.07 0.37 27.49
N LEU A 206 17.19 1.54 26.84
CA LEU A 206 17.69 2.78 27.45
C LEU A 206 16.58 3.75 27.89
N ALA A 207 15.30 3.42 27.69
CA ALA A 207 14.21 4.20 28.26
C ALA A 207 14.14 3.92 29.78
N PRO A 208 14.46 4.87 30.67
CA PRO A 208 14.33 4.63 32.10
C PRO A 208 12.86 4.36 32.43
N TYR A 209 12.61 3.20 33.04
CA TYR A 209 11.33 2.86 33.66
C TYR A 209 10.99 3.93 34.69
N VAL A 210 10.20 4.94 34.30
CA VAL A 210 9.57 5.85 35.24
C VAL A 210 8.44 5.09 35.91
N ASN A 211 8.75 4.50 37.07
CA ASN A 211 7.77 3.94 38.00
C ASN A 211 6.72 5.02 38.34
N ARG A 212 5.50 4.88 37.83
CA ARG A 212 4.34 5.58 38.38
C ARG A 212 3.78 4.74 39.51
N LYS A 213 3.87 5.30 40.72
CA LYS A 213 3.13 4.88 41.92
C LYS A 213 1.62 4.98 41.69
#